data_AF-A0A6J2U2N6-F1
#
_entry.id   AF-A0A6J2U2N6-F1
#
_cell.length_a   1.000
_cell.length_b   1.000
_cell.length_c   1.000
_cell.angle_alpha   90.00
_cell.angle_beta   90.00
_cell.angle_gamma   90.00
#
_symmetry.space_group_name_H-M   'P 1'
#
loop_
_entity.id
_entity.type
_entity.pdbx_description
1 polymer ?
#
loop_
_entity_poly.entity_id
_entity_poly.type
_entity_poly.pdbx_seq_one_letter_code
_entity_poly.pdbx_strand_id
1 'polypeptide(L)'
;MANKLLVPALGALLYMTVSGRAGIIPPDTFILGGDEGLTEETPYSASLRVDNAHVCGASIVGSTTLLTAAHCVYRNGLIIDPSRVSVRVGSTNQYAGGSIVRVSQITPHPNYFNLQNNLAVITLSTPLTWTERIQPIELASGEDDLPEVGATIGVAGWGHTQDGTTSYKIRVLQLKLADSEVCKDAYTEQDEKSFCLAHALKEGTCYGDGGGAAVSNGKLLGVTNFVVGACGSRYPDVFVRVSRYADWLNPLLQEEN
;
A
#
# COMPACT_ATOMS: atom_id res chain seq x y z
N MET A 1 -52.72 71.33 -11.47
CA MET A 1 -52.46 70.77 -10.13
C MET A 1 -53.35 69.55 -9.93
N ALA A 2 -52.87 68.55 -9.20
CA ALA A 2 -53.47 67.25 -8.87
C ALA A 2 -53.23 66.11 -9.90
N ASN A 3 -52.26 65.29 -9.50
CA ASN A 3 -51.74 64.05 -10.06
C ASN A 3 -52.80 62.93 -10.09
N LYS A 4 -52.85 62.18 -11.19
CA LYS A 4 -53.56 60.89 -11.26
C LYS A 4 -52.61 59.79 -10.74
N LEU A 5 -52.97 59.16 -9.61
CA LEU A 5 -52.32 57.92 -9.17
C LEU A 5 -52.92 56.74 -9.95
N LEU A 6 -52.08 56.08 -10.76
CA LEU A 6 -52.30 54.72 -11.25
C LEU A 6 -51.68 53.74 -10.23
N VAL A 7 -52.48 52.79 -9.77
CA VAL A 7 -52.04 51.66 -8.93
C VAL A 7 -51.62 50.52 -9.87
N PRO A 8 -50.36 50.01 -9.82
CA PRO A 8 -49.97 48.85 -10.61
C PRO A 8 -50.26 47.55 -9.86
N ALA A 9 -50.59 46.52 -10.64
CA ALA A 9 -50.92 45.18 -10.22
C ALA A 9 -49.75 44.46 -9.52
N LEU A 10 -50.02 43.79 -8.39
CA LEU A 10 -49.07 42.87 -7.75
C LEU A 10 -48.91 41.61 -8.63
N GLY A 11 -47.77 41.48 -9.30
CA GLY A 11 -47.28 40.20 -9.81
C GLY A 11 -46.51 39.47 -8.70
N ALA A 12 -47.03 38.35 -8.22
CA ALA A 12 -46.33 37.49 -7.27
C ALA A 12 -45.20 36.73 -8.00
N LEU A 13 -43.93 37.07 -7.72
CA LEU A 13 -42.80 36.25 -8.13
C LEU A 13 -42.70 35.02 -7.21
N LEU A 14 -42.96 33.84 -7.80
CA LEU A 14 -42.73 32.55 -7.16
C LEU A 14 -41.22 32.26 -7.17
N TYR A 15 -40.54 32.49 -6.04
CA TYR A 15 -39.16 32.03 -5.87
C TYR A 15 -39.17 30.51 -5.70
N MET A 16 -38.84 29.77 -6.75
CA MET A 16 -38.45 28.36 -6.61
C MET A 16 -37.08 28.30 -5.95
N THR A 17 -37.05 28.19 -4.63
CA THR A 17 -35.85 27.78 -3.91
C THR A 17 -35.58 26.32 -4.24
N VAL A 18 -34.67 26.07 -5.19
CA VAL A 18 -34.06 24.75 -5.36
C VAL A 18 -33.25 24.50 -4.08
N SER A 19 -33.85 23.80 -3.13
CA SER A 19 -33.11 23.25 -1.99
C SER A 19 -32.25 22.12 -2.54
N GLY A 20 -31.07 22.50 -3.04
CA GLY A 20 -29.99 21.57 -3.27
C GLY A 20 -29.54 21.04 -1.92
N ARG A 21 -30.16 19.96 -1.44
CA ARG A 21 -29.43 19.05 -0.55
C ARG A 21 -28.34 18.44 -1.43
N ALA A 22 -27.17 19.06 -1.43
CA ALA A 22 -25.94 18.34 -1.65
C ALA A 22 -25.92 17.25 -0.57
N GLY A 23 -26.39 16.06 -0.92
CA GLY A 23 -26.08 14.88 -0.14
C GLY A 23 -24.57 14.82 -0.12
N ILE A 24 -23.98 15.03 1.06
CA ILE A 24 -22.60 14.64 1.31
C ILE A 24 -22.64 13.12 1.19
N ILE A 25 -22.38 12.60 -0.01
CA ILE A 25 -22.02 11.21 -0.19
C ILE A 25 -20.66 11.10 0.51
N PRO A 26 -20.54 10.35 1.63
CA PRO A 26 -19.23 10.07 2.18
C PRO A 26 -18.43 9.37 1.07
N PRO A 27 -17.19 9.79 0.76
CA PRO A 27 -16.39 9.03 -0.19
C PRO A 27 -16.23 7.59 0.34
N ASP A 28 -16.54 6.61 -0.51
CA ASP A 28 -16.43 5.19 -0.20
C ASP A 28 -14.95 4.81 -0.13
N THR A 29 -14.38 4.79 1.07
CA THR A 29 -12.94 4.60 1.27
C THR A 29 -12.56 3.18 1.76
N PHE A 30 -11.70 2.43 1.05
CA PHE A 30 -11.07 1.17 1.50
C PHE A 30 -9.53 1.06 1.14
N ILE A 31 -8.73 0.09 1.68
CA ILE A 31 -7.70 0.22 2.78
C ILE A 31 -8.49 0.76 3.97
N LEU A 32 -8.37 0.32 5.22
CA LEU A 32 -9.19 0.94 6.28
C LEU A 32 -9.15 2.50 6.11
N GLY A 33 -10.27 3.11 5.71
CA GLY A 33 -10.37 4.51 5.24
C GLY A 33 -9.58 5.04 4.00
N GLY A 34 -9.00 4.25 3.09
CA GLY A 34 -8.27 4.71 1.88
C GLY A 34 -9.10 4.85 0.59
N ASP A 35 -8.61 5.33 -0.54
CA ASP A 35 -9.42 5.43 -1.78
C ASP A 35 -9.25 4.20 -2.70
N GLU A 36 -10.20 3.96 -3.63
CA GLU A 36 -9.92 3.06 -4.76
C GLU A 36 -8.72 3.58 -5.55
N GLY A 37 -7.63 2.80 -5.59
CA GLY A 37 -6.43 3.21 -6.32
C GLY A 37 -6.61 3.09 -7.83
N LEU A 38 -6.08 4.06 -8.57
CA LEU A 38 -5.93 3.96 -10.02
C LEU A 38 -4.65 3.21 -10.36
N THR A 39 -4.64 2.50 -11.50
CA THR A 39 -3.47 1.69 -11.87
C THR A 39 -2.22 2.56 -12.06
N GLU A 40 -2.40 3.79 -12.52
CA GLU A 40 -1.31 4.75 -12.76
C GLU A 40 -0.72 5.35 -11.48
N GLU A 41 -1.40 5.26 -10.33
CA GLU A 41 -0.92 5.81 -9.06
C GLU A 41 0.12 4.91 -8.40
N THR A 42 0.05 3.60 -8.68
CA THR A 42 0.91 2.58 -8.07
C THR A 42 1.39 1.56 -9.11
N PRO A 43 2.11 1.99 -10.17
CA PRO A 43 2.53 1.10 -11.26
C PRO A 43 3.59 0.06 -10.82
N TYR A 44 4.15 0.22 -9.62
CA TYR A 44 5.07 -0.71 -8.97
C TYR A 44 4.37 -1.78 -8.14
N SER A 45 3.05 -1.67 -7.89
CA SER A 45 2.35 -2.61 -7.02
C SER A 45 2.06 -3.93 -7.72
N ALA A 46 2.32 -5.03 -7.03
CA ALA A 46 2.04 -6.39 -7.47
C ALA A 46 1.24 -7.16 -6.43
N SER A 47 0.26 -7.93 -6.89
CA SER A 47 -0.43 -8.93 -6.06
C SER A 47 0.41 -10.20 -6.04
N LEU A 48 1.05 -10.52 -4.92
CA LEU A 48 1.73 -11.80 -4.70
C LEU A 48 0.71 -12.90 -4.44
N ARG A 49 0.88 -14.04 -5.11
CA ARG A 49 -0.10 -15.12 -5.14
C ARG A 49 0.53 -16.46 -4.80
N VAL A 50 -0.16 -17.25 -4.00
CA VAL A 50 0.17 -18.66 -3.73
C VAL A 50 -1.02 -19.51 -4.16
N ASP A 51 -0.78 -20.56 -4.93
CA ASP A 51 -1.81 -21.43 -5.49
C ASP A 51 -2.96 -20.67 -6.19
N ASN A 52 -2.58 -19.64 -6.94
CA ASN A 52 -3.47 -18.73 -7.65
C ASN A 52 -4.38 -17.83 -6.78
N ALA A 53 -4.18 -17.77 -5.46
CA ALA A 53 -4.88 -16.84 -4.58
C ALA A 53 -3.95 -15.72 -4.11
N HIS A 54 -4.46 -14.49 -4.03
CA HIS A 54 -3.73 -13.38 -3.43
C HIS A 54 -3.43 -13.69 -1.95
N VAL A 55 -2.19 -13.43 -1.53
CA VAL A 55 -1.78 -13.61 -0.13
C VAL A 55 -1.14 -12.38 0.49
N CYS A 56 -0.51 -11.54 -0.34
CA CYS A 56 0.30 -10.40 0.07
C CYS A 56 0.49 -9.41 -1.09
N GLY A 57 0.98 -8.22 -0.78
CA GLY A 57 1.57 -7.30 -1.75
C GLY A 57 3.03 -7.63 -2.07
N ALA A 58 3.52 -7.04 -3.16
CA ALA A 58 4.93 -6.95 -3.50
C ALA A 58 5.17 -5.67 -4.33
N SER A 59 6.41 -5.22 -4.40
CA SER A 59 6.83 -4.03 -5.15
C SER A 59 7.79 -4.41 -6.26
N ILE A 60 7.56 -3.91 -7.48
CA ILE A 60 8.47 -4.06 -8.62
C ILE A 60 9.68 -3.16 -8.40
N VAL A 61 10.87 -3.74 -8.34
CA VAL A 61 12.14 -3.02 -8.11
C VAL A 61 13.13 -3.24 -9.24
N GLY A 62 12.87 -4.22 -10.11
CA GLY A 62 13.63 -4.53 -11.31
C GLY A 62 12.77 -5.25 -12.34
N SER A 63 13.34 -5.53 -13.52
CA SER A 63 12.66 -6.19 -14.63
C SER A 63 12.28 -7.63 -14.30
N THR A 64 13.08 -8.33 -13.50
CA THR A 64 12.77 -9.67 -12.99
C THR A 64 12.62 -9.67 -11.48
N THR A 65 12.87 -8.54 -10.80
CA THR A 65 12.96 -8.53 -9.34
C THR A 65 11.85 -7.76 -8.65
N LEU A 66 11.23 -8.40 -7.66
CA LEU A 66 10.25 -7.81 -6.76
C LEU A 66 10.67 -7.95 -5.29
N LEU A 67 10.24 -6.99 -4.47
CA LEU A 67 10.42 -7.01 -3.03
C LEU A 67 9.10 -7.29 -2.31
N THR A 68 9.11 -8.16 -1.31
CA THR A 68 7.95 -8.50 -0.48
C THR A 68 8.40 -8.82 0.95
N ALA A 69 7.46 -9.14 1.84
CA ALA A 69 7.80 -9.58 3.18
C ALA A 69 8.09 -11.09 3.20
N ALA A 70 9.10 -11.53 3.97
CA ALA A 70 9.47 -12.95 4.05
C ALA A 70 8.33 -13.84 4.53
N HIS A 71 7.53 -13.35 5.48
CA HIS A 71 6.34 -14.02 5.98
C HIS A 71 5.26 -14.21 4.92
N CYS A 72 5.39 -13.70 3.69
CA CYS A 72 4.47 -13.97 2.60
C CYS A 72 4.82 -15.25 1.83
N VAL A 73 6.10 -15.64 1.85
CA VAL A 73 6.68 -16.74 1.06
C VAL A 73 7.38 -17.81 1.90
N TYR A 74 7.38 -17.61 3.22
CA TYR A 74 7.94 -18.55 4.19
C TYR A 74 6.83 -19.02 5.13
N ARG A 75 6.67 -20.33 5.30
CA ARG A 75 5.64 -20.97 6.16
C ARG A 75 6.25 -22.15 6.87
N ASN A 76 5.97 -22.30 8.17
CA ASN A 76 6.36 -23.47 8.97
C ASN A 76 7.85 -23.84 8.86
N GLY A 77 8.74 -22.84 8.84
CA GLY A 77 10.19 -23.08 8.73
C GLY A 77 10.71 -23.37 7.32
N LEU A 78 9.87 -23.24 6.28
CA LEU A 78 10.22 -23.57 4.91
C LEU A 78 9.82 -22.48 3.92
N ILE A 79 10.63 -22.30 2.89
CA ILE A 79 10.29 -21.47 1.73
C ILE A 79 9.22 -22.21 0.92
N ILE A 80 8.17 -21.49 0.51
CA ILE A 80 7.14 -22.04 -0.39
C ILE A 80 7.80 -22.35 -1.74
N ASP A 81 7.46 -23.50 -2.33
CA ASP A 81 7.97 -23.88 -3.65
C ASP A 81 7.65 -22.79 -4.70
N PRO A 82 8.65 -22.25 -5.43
CA PRO A 82 8.43 -21.21 -6.44
C PRO A 82 7.36 -21.55 -7.49
N SER A 83 7.17 -22.84 -7.82
CA SER A 83 6.13 -23.28 -8.77
C SER A 83 4.71 -22.98 -8.32
N ARG A 84 4.49 -22.78 -7.02
CA ARG A 84 3.21 -22.39 -6.42
C ARG A 84 3.03 -20.87 -6.36
N VAL A 85 4.07 -20.11 -6.66
CA VAL A 85 4.08 -18.66 -6.49
C VAL A 85 4.02 -17.95 -7.85
N SER A 86 3.17 -16.94 -7.92
CA SER A 86 3.07 -16.05 -9.08
C SER A 86 2.75 -14.64 -8.62
N VAL A 87 2.95 -13.67 -9.50
CA VAL A 87 2.60 -12.27 -9.24
C VAL A 87 1.67 -11.77 -10.32
N ARG A 88 0.65 -10.99 -9.94
CA ARG A 88 -0.13 -10.20 -10.89
C ARG A 88 0.36 -8.76 -10.87
N VAL A 89 0.75 -8.25 -12.03
CA VAL A 89 1.23 -6.86 -12.23
C VAL A 89 0.37 -6.13 -13.25
N GLY A 90 0.40 -4.80 -13.24
CA GLY A 90 -0.32 -3.98 -14.24
C GLY A 90 -1.85 -4.03 -14.12
N SER A 91 -2.36 -4.33 -12.93
CA SER A 91 -3.80 -4.34 -12.64
C SER A 91 -4.07 -3.88 -11.22
N THR A 92 -5.11 -3.06 -11.06
CA THR A 92 -5.70 -2.78 -9.75
C THR A 92 -6.60 -3.91 -9.27
N ASN A 93 -7.04 -4.83 -10.13
CA ASN A 93 -7.94 -5.90 -9.75
C ASN A 93 -7.17 -7.21 -9.50
N GLN A 94 -7.26 -7.78 -8.30
CA GLN A 94 -6.55 -9.02 -7.98
C GLN A 94 -7.07 -10.26 -8.73
N TYR A 95 -8.27 -10.20 -9.32
CA TYR A 95 -8.90 -11.30 -10.07
C TYR A 95 -8.82 -11.14 -11.59
N ALA A 96 -8.63 -9.92 -12.12
CA ALA A 96 -8.72 -9.64 -13.55
C ALA A 96 -7.66 -8.64 -14.03
N GLY A 97 -7.41 -8.59 -15.35
CA GLY A 97 -6.50 -7.63 -15.98
C GLY A 97 -5.01 -7.85 -15.67
N GLY A 98 -4.16 -7.04 -16.29
CA GLY A 98 -2.71 -7.13 -16.13
C GLY A 98 -2.14 -8.47 -16.59
N SER A 99 -0.98 -8.83 -16.05
CA SER A 99 -0.25 -10.05 -16.40
C SER A 99 0.04 -10.88 -15.16
N ILE A 100 -0.18 -12.20 -15.25
CA ILE A 100 0.30 -13.15 -14.24
C ILE A 100 1.67 -13.67 -14.70
N VAL A 101 2.68 -13.48 -13.86
CA VAL A 101 4.06 -13.91 -14.13
C VAL A 101 4.49 -14.92 -13.07
N ARG A 102 5.17 -15.99 -13.50
CA ARG A 102 5.66 -17.04 -12.60
C ARG A 102 6.94 -16.59 -11.90
N VAL A 103 7.17 -17.18 -10.73
CA VAL A 103 8.40 -16.98 -9.93
C VAL A 103 9.37 -18.12 -10.23
N SER A 104 10.64 -17.79 -10.47
CA SER A 104 11.73 -18.74 -10.64
C SER A 104 12.50 -18.98 -9.35
N GLN A 105 12.65 -17.94 -8.51
CA GLN A 105 13.39 -18.01 -7.27
C GLN A 105 12.78 -17.12 -6.19
N ILE A 106 12.91 -17.58 -4.94
CA ILE A 106 12.47 -16.87 -3.74
C ILE A 106 13.66 -16.84 -2.78
N THR A 107 14.06 -15.63 -2.39
CA THR A 107 15.23 -15.39 -1.54
C THR A 107 14.80 -14.56 -0.32
N PRO A 108 14.32 -15.19 0.77
CA PRO A 108 14.12 -14.50 2.04
C PRO A 108 15.45 -14.04 2.63
N HIS A 109 15.42 -13.00 3.45
CA HIS A 109 16.59 -12.59 4.20
C HIS A 109 17.12 -13.77 5.03
N PRO A 110 18.45 -14.06 5.01
CA PRO A 110 19.01 -15.27 5.61
C PRO A 110 18.76 -15.38 7.12
N ASN A 111 18.63 -14.24 7.80
CA ASN A 111 18.33 -14.15 9.22
C ASN A 111 16.84 -13.89 9.53
N TYR A 112 15.93 -14.19 8.60
CA TYR A 112 14.49 -14.06 8.87
C TYR A 112 14.05 -15.02 9.99
N PHE A 113 13.48 -14.47 11.06
CA PHE A 113 12.92 -15.24 12.17
C PHE A 113 11.86 -14.42 12.90
N ASN A 114 10.66 -14.99 13.12
CA ASN A 114 9.58 -14.40 13.91
C ASN A 114 9.33 -12.89 13.62
N LEU A 115 9.16 -12.52 12.33
CA LEU A 115 8.97 -11.14 11.85
C LEU A 115 10.19 -10.20 11.98
N GLN A 116 11.31 -10.66 12.54
CA GLN A 116 12.59 -9.98 12.42
C GLN A 116 13.21 -10.27 11.05
N ASN A 117 13.81 -9.26 10.43
CA ASN A 117 14.33 -9.34 9.06
C ASN A 117 13.28 -9.85 8.05
N ASN A 118 12.04 -9.36 8.17
CA ASN A 118 10.88 -9.83 7.42
C ASN A 118 10.85 -9.31 5.98
N LEU A 119 11.88 -9.61 5.20
CA LEU A 119 12.07 -9.14 3.83
C LEU A 119 12.47 -10.30 2.92
N ALA A 120 11.93 -10.34 1.71
CA ALA A 120 12.26 -11.34 0.71
C ALA A 120 12.32 -10.73 -0.70
N VAL A 121 13.27 -11.21 -1.48
CA VAL A 121 13.39 -10.92 -2.90
C VAL A 121 12.72 -12.05 -3.69
N ILE A 122 11.93 -11.67 -4.69
CA ILE A 122 11.26 -12.55 -5.62
C ILE A 122 11.87 -12.33 -7.00
N THR A 123 12.35 -13.39 -7.63
CA THR A 123 12.85 -13.36 -9.02
C THR A 123 11.82 -14.01 -9.93
N LEU A 124 11.42 -13.29 -10.97
CA LEU A 124 10.47 -13.75 -11.98
C LEU A 124 11.13 -14.66 -13.00
N SER A 125 10.35 -15.58 -13.56
CA SER A 125 10.81 -16.47 -14.63
C SER A 125 11.05 -15.76 -15.96
N THR A 126 10.43 -14.60 -16.15
CA THR A 126 10.50 -13.80 -17.39
C THR A 126 10.51 -12.32 -17.03
N PRO A 127 11.30 -11.48 -17.73
CA PRO A 127 11.35 -10.05 -17.46
C PRO A 127 10.00 -9.38 -17.78
N LEU A 128 9.65 -8.39 -16.97
CA LEU A 128 8.54 -7.49 -17.18
C LEU A 128 8.82 -6.55 -18.36
N THR A 129 7.76 -6.18 -19.07
CA THR A 129 7.81 -5.11 -20.06
C THR A 129 7.27 -3.84 -19.43
N TRP A 130 8.04 -2.76 -19.49
CA TRP A 130 7.65 -1.47 -18.95
C TRP A 130 6.49 -0.86 -19.71
N THR A 131 5.49 -0.40 -18.97
CA THR A 131 4.29 0.26 -19.48
C THR A 131 3.85 1.33 -18.49
N GLU A 132 2.87 2.16 -18.82
CA GLU A 132 2.31 3.13 -17.86
C GLU A 132 1.77 2.50 -16.57
N ARG A 133 1.48 1.18 -16.59
CA ARG A 133 0.91 0.42 -15.46
C ARG A 133 1.91 -0.53 -14.80
N ILE A 134 3.12 -0.65 -15.34
CA ILE A 134 4.16 -1.55 -14.87
C ILE A 134 5.46 -0.76 -14.93
N GLN A 135 5.88 -0.26 -13.76
CA GLN A 135 7.12 0.50 -13.60
C GLN A 135 7.81 0.04 -12.31
N PRO A 136 9.15 0.01 -12.29
CA PRO A 136 9.86 -0.21 -11.04
C PRO A 136 9.76 1.02 -10.13
N ILE A 137 9.96 0.81 -8.83
CA ILE A 137 10.18 1.86 -7.85
C ILE A 137 11.63 1.85 -7.35
N GLU A 138 12.20 3.03 -7.16
CA GLU A 138 13.55 3.18 -6.60
C GLU A 138 13.55 2.78 -5.12
N LEU A 139 14.60 2.11 -4.65
CA LEU A 139 14.75 1.79 -3.23
C LEU A 139 15.27 2.98 -2.44
N ALA A 140 14.73 3.19 -1.24
CA ALA A 140 15.43 4.00 -0.24
C ALA A 140 16.76 3.32 0.12
N SER A 141 17.86 4.06 0.03
CA SER A 141 19.23 3.56 0.29
C SER A 141 19.96 4.35 1.37
N GLY A 142 19.52 5.58 1.67
CA GLY A 142 20.09 6.41 2.73
C GLY A 142 19.28 6.40 4.03
N GLU A 143 19.90 6.87 5.12
CA GLU A 143 19.15 7.19 6.33
C GLU A 143 18.17 8.35 6.11
N ASP A 144 18.61 9.35 5.34
CA ASP A 144 17.86 10.58 5.01
C ASP A 144 16.66 10.35 4.08
N ASP A 145 16.52 9.14 3.51
CA ASP A 145 15.36 8.79 2.69
C ASP A 145 14.09 8.60 3.55
N LEU A 146 14.24 8.27 4.84
CA LEU A 146 13.09 8.26 5.76
C LEU A 146 12.79 9.73 6.15
N PRO A 147 11.60 10.25 5.85
CA PRO A 147 11.28 11.65 6.09
C PRO A 147 11.13 11.97 7.59
N GLU A 148 10.90 13.24 7.91
CA GLU A 148 10.64 13.68 9.29
C GLU A 148 9.34 13.10 9.87
N VAL A 149 9.28 12.97 11.19
CA VAL A 149 8.07 12.53 11.91
C VAL A 149 6.87 13.42 11.52
N GLY A 150 5.73 12.79 11.25
CA GLY A 150 4.52 13.46 10.78
C GLY A 150 4.46 13.69 9.26
N ALA A 151 5.52 13.36 8.51
CA ALA A 151 5.48 13.36 7.06
C ALA A 151 4.45 12.34 6.53
N THR A 152 3.85 12.67 5.40
CA THR A 152 2.89 11.80 4.73
C THR A 152 3.62 10.72 3.93
N ILE A 153 3.21 9.46 4.10
CA ILE A 153 3.73 8.30 3.40
C ILE A 153 2.55 7.55 2.78
N GLY A 154 2.63 7.29 1.47
CA GLY A 154 1.62 6.58 0.73
C GLY A 154 1.78 5.06 0.90
N VAL A 155 0.68 4.37 1.12
CA VAL A 155 0.61 2.90 1.16
C VAL A 155 -0.46 2.40 0.20
N ALA A 156 -0.26 1.21 -0.35
CA ALA A 156 -1.23 0.60 -1.25
C ALA A 156 -1.30 -0.91 -1.09
N GLY A 157 -2.50 -1.47 -1.23
CA GLY A 157 -2.71 -2.91 -1.05
C GLY A 157 -4.12 -3.41 -1.36
N TRP A 158 -4.33 -4.72 -1.17
CA TRP A 158 -5.59 -5.44 -1.41
C TRP A 158 -6.12 -6.11 -0.14
N GLY A 159 -5.58 -5.75 1.01
CA GLY A 159 -5.91 -6.35 2.29
C GLY A 159 -7.36 -6.15 2.69
N HIS A 160 -7.69 -6.71 3.86
CA HIS A 160 -9.04 -6.67 4.39
C HIS A 160 -9.53 -5.24 4.60
N THR A 161 -10.75 -4.98 4.15
CA THR A 161 -11.45 -3.72 4.29
C THR A 161 -12.31 -3.70 5.56
N GLN A 162 -13.00 -2.59 5.82
CA GLN A 162 -13.70 -2.36 7.10
C GLN A 162 -14.81 -3.38 7.41
N ASP A 163 -15.37 -4.01 6.38
CA ASP A 163 -16.35 -5.09 6.45
C ASP A 163 -15.71 -6.48 6.64
N GLY A 164 -14.38 -6.55 6.73
CA GLY A 164 -13.60 -7.78 6.87
C GLY A 164 -13.43 -8.56 5.57
N THR A 165 -13.83 -8.00 4.42
CA THR A 165 -13.64 -8.66 3.11
C THR A 165 -12.34 -8.20 2.45
N THR A 166 -11.70 -9.09 1.69
CA THR A 166 -10.50 -8.72 0.92
C THR A 166 -10.92 -7.83 -0.26
N SER A 167 -10.28 -6.67 -0.42
CA SER A 167 -10.64 -5.76 -1.52
C SER A 167 -10.25 -6.36 -2.87
N TYR A 168 -11.22 -6.52 -3.77
CA TYR A 168 -10.93 -7.00 -5.13
C TYR A 168 -10.15 -5.97 -5.96
N LYS A 169 -10.23 -4.69 -5.62
CA LYS A 169 -9.45 -3.58 -6.20
C LYS A 169 -8.35 -3.12 -5.24
N ILE A 170 -7.23 -2.64 -5.77
CA ILE A 170 -6.18 -2.03 -4.96
C ILE A 170 -6.73 -0.77 -4.34
N ARG A 171 -6.21 -0.49 -3.18
CA ARG A 171 -6.63 0.58 -2.31
C ARG A 171 -5.40 1.39 -1.92
N VAL A 172 -5.55 2.71 -1.82
CA VAL A 172 -4.46 3.64 -1.52
C VAL A 172 -4.79 4.45 -0.27
N LEU A 173 -3.82 4.64 0.61
CA LEU A 173 -4.00 5.44 1.81
C LEU A 173 -2.75 6.28 2.09
N GLN A 174 -2.96 7.44 2.69
CA GLN A 174 -1.90 8.33 3.15
C GLN A 174 -1.79 8.25 4.66
N LEU A 175 -0.66 7.75 5.15
CA LEU A 175 -0.38 7.60 6.57
C LEU A 175 0.69 8.59 7.03
N LYS A 176 0.87 8.71 8.35
CA LYS A 176 1.84 9.63 8.95
C LYS A 176 2.99 8.86 9.55
N LEU A 177 4.23 9.26 9.27
CA LEU A 177 5.37 8.69 9.99
C LEU A 177 5.21 8.94 11.49
N ALA A 178 5.17 7.87 12.27
CA ALA A 178 5.08 7.95 13.73
C ALA A 178 6.45 8.20 14.33
N ASP A 179 6.48 8.82 15.51
CA ASP A 179 7.68 8.89 16.32
C ASP A 179 8.14 7.48 16.75
N SER A 180 9.45 7.29 16.92
CA SER A 180 10.00 6.00 17.36
C SER A 180 9.49 5.61 18.75
N GLU A 181 9.24 6.57 19.65
CA GLU A 181 8.67 6.31 20.98
C GLU A 181 7.24 5.74 20.87
N VAL A 182 6.40 6.35 20.02
CA VAL A 182 5.04 5.85 19.75
C VAL A 182 5.07 4.45 19.14
N CYS A 183 6.01 4.21 18.22
CA CYS A 183 6.21 2.90 17.62
C CYS A 183 6.62 1.85 18.66
N LYS A 184 7.53 2.22 19.57
CA LYS A 184 8.07 1.34 20.61
C LYS A 184 7.08 1.04 21.73
N ASP A 185 6.20 2.00 22.03
CA ASP A 185 5.06 1.81 22.95
C ASP A 185 4.06 0.78 22.41
N ALA A 186 3.92 0.70 21.08
CA ALA A 186 3.08 -0.31 20.43
C ALA A 186 3.80 -1.66 20.26
N TYR A 187 5.09 -1.62 19.93
CA TYR A 187 5.93 -2.78 19.64
C TYR A 187 7.30 -2.64 20.31
N THR A 188 7.46 -3.26 21.47
CA THR A 188 8.65 -3.07 22.33
C THR A 188 9.97 -3.54 21.73
N GLU A 189 9.91 -4.47 20.77
CA GLU A 189 11.09 -4.98 20.04
C GLU A 189 11.45 -4.12 18.82
N GLN A 190 10.80 -2.96 18.65
CA GLN A 190 11.15 -2.04 17.56
C GLN A 190 12.62 -1.60 17.64
N ASP A 191 13.29 -1.69 16.50
CA ASP A 191 14.64 -1.21 16.26
C ASP A 191 14.72 -0.40 14.95
N GLU A 192 15.92 0.03 14.60
CA GLU A 192 16.18 0.85 13.42
C GLU A 192 15.79 0.21 12.08
N LYS A 193 15.60 -1.12 12.03
CA LYS A 193 15.19 -1.87 10.83
C LYS A 193 13.69 -1.83 10.57
N SER A 194 12.95 -1.15 11.44
CA SER A 194 11.52 -0.92 11.26
C SER A 194 11.13 0.51 11.60
N PHE A 195 10.04 0.96 11.00
CA PHE A 195 9.39 2.23 11.34
C PHE A 195 7.87 2.01 11.39
N CYS A 196 7.18 2.96 11.98
CA CYS A 196 5.72 2.90 12.15
C CYS A 196 5.02 3.99 11.37
N LEU A 197 3.84 3.66 10.84
CA LEU A 197 2.93 4.64 10.26
C LEU A 197 1.67 4.75 11.12
N ALA A 198 1.44 5.95 11.66
CA ALA A 198 0.24 6.30 12.39
C ALA A 198 -0.93 6.60 11.43
N HIS A 199 -2.13 6.22 11.88
CA HIS A 199 -3.38 6.35 11.16
C HIS A 199 -4.53 6.65 12.14
N ALA A 200 -5.69 7.09 11.65
CA ALA A 200 -6.86 7.23 12.50
C ALA A 200 -7.46 5.85 12.87
N LEU A 201 -8.42 5.83 13.78
CA LEU A 201 -9.15 4.59 14.08
C LEU A 201 -9.90 4.12 12.84
N LYS A 202 -9.90 2.81 12.63
CA LYS A 202 -10.46 2.16 11.43
C LYS A 202 -9.79 2.66 10.15
N GLU A 203 -8.52 3.05 10.25
CA GLU A 203 -7.63 3.29 9.12
C GLU A 203 -6.39 2.39 9.13
N GLY A 204 -5.65 2.30 8.04
CA GLY A 204 -4.38 1.58 7.99
C GLY A 204 -4.41 0.25 7.25
N THR A 205 -3.27 -0.43 7.27
CA THR A 205 -3.03 -1.74 6.65
C THR A 205 -3.75 -2.85 7.42
N CYS A 206 -3.93 -3.99 6.76
CA CYS A 206 -4.54 -5.16 7.37
C CYS A 206 -4.05 -6.48 6.74
N TYR A 207 -4.68 -7.60 7.13
CA TYR A 207 -4.40 -8.92 6.57
C TYR A 207 -4.50 -8.89 5.03
N GLY A 208 -3.43 -9.34 4.36
CA GLY A 208 -3.28 -9.30 2.90
C GLY A 208 -2.43 -8.12 2.39
N ASP A 209 -2.22 -7.07 3.18
CA ASP A 209 -1.35 -5.95 2.78
C ASP A 209 0.14 -6.22 3.05
N GLY A 210 0.47 -7.26 3.81
CA GLY A 210 1.86 -7.67 4.07
C GLY A 210 2.67 -7.74 2.78
N GLY A 211 3.90 -7.22 2.78
CA GLY A 211 4.71 -7.14 1.57
C GLY A 211 4.40 -5.94 0.65
N GLY A 212 3.31 -5.20 0.88
CA GLY A 212 2.95 -4.00 0.13
C GLY A 212 3.87 -2.80 0.42
N ALA A 213 3.89 -1.85 -0.51
CA ALA A 213 4.81 -0.72 -0.51
C ALA A 213 4.40 0.40 0.48
N ALA A 214 5.40 0.99 1.16
CA ALA A 214 5.32 2.32 1.75
C ALA A 214 6.25 3.28 1.00
N VAL A 215 5.67 4.33 0.43
CA VAL A 215 6.32 5.17 -0.59
C VAL A 215 6.26 6.64 -0.23
N SER A 216 7.37 7.34 -0.42
CA SER A 216 7.44 8.80 -0.39
C SER A 216 8.49 9.29 -1.37
N ASN A 217 8.25 10.43 -2.02
CA ASN A 217 9.18 11.05 -2.96
C ASN A 217 9.73 10.10 -4.05
N GLY A 218 8.89 9.20 -4.56
CA GLY A 218 9.26 8.22 -5.60
C GLY A 218 10.14 7.06 -5.12
N LYS A 219 10.39 6.94 -3.82
CA LYS A 219 11.20 5.88 -3.22
C LYS A 219 10.39 4.92 -2.37
N LEU A 220 10.72 3.64 -2.45
CA LEU A 220 10.24 2.58 -1.57
C LEU A 220 10.96 2.68 -0.22
N LEU A 221 10.30 3.31 0.75
CA LEU A 221 10.82 3.48 2.10
C LEU A 221 10.72 2.18 2.91
N GLY A 222 9.64 1.45 2.69
CA GLY A 222 9.33 0.29 3.50
C GLY A 222 8.43 -0.74 2.85
N VAL A 223 8.40 -1.90 3.49
CA VAL A 223 7.54 -3.03 3.15
C VAL A 223 6.62 -3.30 4.34
N THR A 224 5.32 -3.41 4.10
CA THR A 224 4.29 -3.67 5.12
C THR A 224 4.63 -4.94 5.88
N ASN A 225 4.81 -4.83 7.20
CA ASN A 225 5.29 -5.92 8.04
C ASN A 225 4.11 -6.60 8.75
N PHE A 226 3.55 -5.94 9.76
CA PHE A 226 2.42 -6.45 10.55
C PHE A 226 1.67 -5.30 11.23
N VAL A 227 0.46 -5.60 11.69
CA VAL A 227 -0.38 -4.71 12.48
C VAL A 227 -0.31 -5.10 13.97
N VAL A 228 -0.36 -4.13 14.86
CA VAL A 228 -0.40 -4.38 16.31
C VAL A 228 -1.86 -4.43 16.78
N GLY A 229 -2.28 -5.57 17.32
CA GLY A 229 -3.66 -5.80 17.74
C GLY A 229 -4.59 -6.03 16.54
N ALA A 230 -5.76 -5.41 16.55
CA ALA A 230 -6.68 -5.45 15.42
C ALA A 230 -6.30 -4.41 14.35
N CYS A 231 -6.59 -4.69 13.08
CA CYS A 231 -6.42 -3.70 12.01
C CYS A 231 -7.19 -2.42 12.30
N GLY A 232 -6.57 -1.27 12.05
CA GLY A 232 -7.14 0.04 12.37
C GLY A 232 -7.47 0.26 13.83
N SER A 233 -6.73 -0.40 14.72
CA SER A 233 -6.75 -0.07 16.14
C SER A 233 -6.06 1.28 16.41
N ARG A 234 -5.82 1.60 17.68
CA ARG A 234 -5.11 2.82 18.08
C ARG A 234 -3.60 2.75 17.86
N TYR A 235 -3.06 1.59 17.55
CA TYR A 235 -1.63 1.37 17.38
C TYR A 235 -1.23 1.67 15.94
N PRO A 236 -0.03 2.24 15.70
CA PRO A 236 0.46 2.40 14.35
C PRO A 236 0.82 1.05 13.72
N ASP A 237 0.86 1.03 12.39
CA ASP A 237 1.25 -0.14 11.61
C ASP A 237 2.77 -0.20 11.44
N VAL A 238 3.34 -1.41 11.48
CA VAL A 238 4.79 -1.62 11.45
C VAL A 238 5.24 -1.97 10.03
N PHE A 239 6.32 -1.34 9.59
CA PHE A 239 6.94 -1.54 8.27
C PHE A 239 8.42 -1.91 8.44
N VAL A 240 8.91 -2.78 7.56
CA VAL A 240 10.35 -3.03 7.42
C VAL A 240 10.98 -1.81 6.74
N ARG A 241 12.05 -1.26 7.29
CA ARG A 241 12.78 -0.11 6.73
C ARG A 241 13.77 -0.57 5.66
N VAL A 242 13.46 -0.34 4.39
CA VAL A 242 14.23 -0.86 3.24
C VAL A 242 15.70 -0.42 3.28
N SER A 243 15.98 0.84 3.63
CA SER A 243 17.36 1.35 3.63
C SER A 243 18.29 0.63 4.62
N ARG A 244 17.74 -0.02 5.66
CA ARG A 244 18.54 -0.86 6.59
C ARG A 244 18.95 -2.22 6.01
N TYR A 245 18.48 -2.55 4.82
CA TYR A 245 18.79 -3.81 4.14
C TYR A 245 19.59 -3.61 2.86
N ALA A 246 20.11 -2.41 2.61
CA ALA A 246 20.85 -2.08 1.37
C ALA A 246 22.02 -3.06 1.12
N ASP A 247 22.81 -3.39 2.14
CA ASP A 247 23.95 -4.32 2.01
C ASP A 247 23.52 -5.73 1.54
N TRP A 248 22.34 -6.17 1.98
CA TRP A 248 21.78 -7.46 1.56
C TRP A 248 21.11 -7.37 0.19
N LEU A 249 20.42 -6.26 -0.11
CA LEU A 249 19.65 -6.07 -1.34
C LEU A 249 20.54 -5.79 -2.55
N ASN A 250 21.53 -4.91 -2.42
CA ASN A 250 22.37 -4.46 -3.52
C ASN A 250 22.95 -5.60 -4.38
N PRO A 251 23.59 -6.65 -3.82
CA PRO A 251 24.12 -7.73 -4.64
C PRO A 251 23.03 -8.53 -5.37
N LEU A 252 21.82 -8.63 -4.80
CA LEU A 252 20.69 -9.35 -5.40
C LEU A 252 20.03 -8.56 -6.53
N LEU A 253 20.19 -7.24 -6.56
CA LEU A 253 19.58 -6.35 -7.55
C LEU A 253 20.54 -6.00 -8.70
N GLN A 254 21.85 -6.21 -8.53
CA GLN A 254 22.86 -5.94 -9.56
C GLN A 254 22.96 -7.05 -10.62
N GLU A 255 22.38 -8.23 -10.39
CA GLU A 255 22.37 -9.34 -11.36
C GLU A 255 21.48 -9.08 -12.61
N GLU A 256 20.83 -7.91 -12.70
CA GLU A 256 19.99 -7.51 -13.84
C GLU A 256 20.73 -6.70 -14.95
N ASN A 257 22.01 -6.34 -14.77
CA ASN A 257 22.79 -5.56 -15.74
C ASN A 257 23.70 -6.42 -16.64
#